data_AF-A0A6I6MVH6-F1
#
_entry.id   AF-A0A6I6MVH6-F1
#
_cell.length_a   1.000
_cell.length_b   1.000
_cell.length_c   1.000
_cell.angle_alpha   90.00
_cell.angle_beta   90.00
_cell.angle_gamma   90.00
#
_symmetry.space_group_name_H-M   'P 1'
#
loop_
_entity.id
_entity.type
_entity.pdbx_description
1 polymer ?
#
loop_
_entity_poly.entity_id
_entity_poly.type
_entity_poly.pdbx_seq_one_letter_code
_entity_poly.pdbx_strand_id
1 'polypeptide(L)' 'MEIDQRIPDLSDKELENLHANALRLEQSGSQMQRQHAERLLPLLSAAMEERRAAKLVVQAEKKATATAARKSKAAKAKES' A
#
# COMPACT_ATOMS: atom_id res chain seq x y z
N MET A 1 -11.82 13.95 -15.97
CA MET A 1 -11.60 13.13 -14.76
C MET A 1 -10.28 13.58 -14.18
N GLU A 2 -10.29 14.01 -12.92
CA GLU A 2 -9.08 14.37 -12.19
C GLU A 2 -8.35 13.09 -11.72
N ILE A 3 -7.03 13.15 -11.60
CA ILE A 3 -6.19 11.98 -11.26
C ILE A 3 -6.43 11.49 -9.82
N ASP A 4 -6.81 12.40 -8.93
CA ASP A 4 -7.17 12.13 -7.54
C ASP A 4 -8.30 11.10 -7.39
N GLN A 5 -9.33 11.18 -8.25
CA GLN A 5 -10.48 10.27 -8.23
C GLN A 5 -10.13 8.83 -8.63
N ARG A 6 -8.99 8.63 -9.29
CA ARG A 6 -8.53 7.32 -9.76
C ARG A 6 -7.56 6.64 -8.80
N ILE A 7 -7.05 7.35 -7.79
CA ILE A 7 -6.10 6.82 -6.80
C ILE A 7 -6.56 5.48 -6.20
N PRO A 8 -7.83 5.27 -5.84
CA PRO A 8 -8.29 4.00 -5.30
C PRO A 8 -8.10 2.81 -6.26
N ASP A 9 -8.23 3.05 -7.57
CA ASP A 9 -8.18 2.03 -8.62
C ASP A 9 -6.76 1.71 -9.10
N LEU A 10 -5.77 2.54 -8.75
CA LEU A 10 -4.38 2.34 -9.17
C LEU A 10 -3.77 1.11 -8.49
N SER A 11 -2.97 0.33 -9.19
CA SER A 11 -2.12 -0.69 -8.56
C SER A 11 -1.02 -0.05 -7.70
N ASP A 12 -0.38 -0.85 -6.84
CA ASP A 12 0.72 -0.35 -5.99
C ASP A 12 1.88 0.23 -6.80
N LYS A 13 2.21 -0.43 -7.92
CA LYS A 13 3.25 0.02 -8.84
C LYS A 13 2.85 1.33 -9.52
N GLU A 14 1.58 1.51 -9.85
CA GLU A 14 1.08 2.76 -10.42
C GLU A 14 1.09 3.89 -9.40
N LEU A 15 0.74 3.63 -8.14
CA LEU A 15 0.84 4.59 -7.05
C LEU A 15 2.30 5.03 -6.81
N GLU A 16 3.25 4.08 -6.77
CA GLU A 16 4.67 4.37 -6.61
C GLU A 16 5.21 5.23 -7.77
N ASN A 17 4.87 4.85 -9.01
CA ASN A 17 5.26 5.61 -10.20
C ASN A 17 4.65 7.02 -10.20
N LEU A 18 3.37 7.14 -9.84
CA LEU A 18 2.67 8.43 -9.79
C LEU A 18 3.26 9.32 -8.69
N HIS A 19 3.57 8.76 -7.51
CA HIS A 19 4.23 9.48 -6.42
C HIS A 19 5.63 9.97 -6.83
N ALA A 20 6.46 9.11 -7.42
CA ALA A 20 7.79 9.51 -7.90
C ALA A 20 7.73 10.62 -8.96
N ASN A 21 6.76 10.54 -9.88
CA ASN A 21 6.53 11.59 -10.87
C ASN A 21 6.05 12.89 -10.24
N ALA A 22 5.11 12.84 -9.30
CA ALA A 22 4.63 14.00 -8.58
C ALA A 22 5.77 14.68 -7.82
N LEU A 23 6.64 13.92 -7.15
CA LEU A 23 7.79 14.44 -6.43
C LEU A 23 8.80 15.14 -7.34
N ARG A 24 9.05 14.59 -8.54
CA ARG A 24 9.87 15.28 -9.56
C ARG A 24 9.21 16.56 -10.06
N LEU A 25 7.89 16.53 -10.28
CA LEU A 25 7.14 17.69 -10.77
C LEU A 25 7.04 18.82 -9.73
N GLU A 26 6.99 18.50 -8.44
CA GLU A 26 7.07 19.47 -7.34
C GLU A 26 8.39 20.25 -7.34
N GLN A 27 9.50 19.57 -7.67
CA GLN A 27 10.84 20.18 -7.68
C GLN A 27 11.16 20.93 -8.98
N SER A 28 10.84 20.34 -10.13
CA SER A 28 11.32 20.81 -11.44
C SER A 28 10.22 21.13 -12.45
N GLY A 29 8.95 21.03 -12.05
CA GLY A 29 7.80 21.28 -12.94
C GLY A 29 7.50 22.77 -13.14
N SER A 30 6.64 23.04 -14.13
CA SER A 30 6.01 24.36 -14.29
C SER A 30 5.19 24.73 -13.04
N GLN A 31 4.82 26.01 -12.90
CA GLN A 31 4.00 26.46 -11.76
C GLN A 31 2.71 25.65 -11.60
N MET A 32 2.01 25.37 -12.70
CA MET A 32 0.82 24.51 -12.68
C MET A 32 1.15 23.08 -12.25
N GLN A 33 2.22 22.49 -12.79
CA GLN A 33 2.64 21.13 -12.44
C GLN A 33 2.99 21.00 -10.96
N ARG A 34 3.67 22.00 -10.39
CA ARG A 34 4.00 22.05 -8.95
C ARG A 34 2.74 22.12 -8.10
N GLN A 35 1.79 22.99 -8.43
CA GLN A 35 0.51 23.07 -7.72
C GLN A 35 -0.30 21.77 -7.79
N HIS A 36 -0.28 21.09 -8.94
CA HIS A 36 -0.93 19.77 -9.04
C HIS A 36 -0.20 18.71 -8.21
N ALA A 37 1.15 18.71 -8.22
CA ALA A 37 1.94 17.79 -7.41
C ALA A 37 1.74 18.02 -5.91
N GLU A 38 1.74 19.27 -5.44
CA GLU A 38 1.47 19.64 -4.04
C GLU A 38 0.10 19.13 -3.56
N ARG A 39 -0.92 19.10 -4.42
CA ARG A 39 -2.23 18.53 -4.11
C ARG A 39 -2.24 17.00 -4.09
N LEU A 40 -1.49 16.37 -5.02
CA LEU A 40 -1.51 14.92 -5.20
C LEU A 40 -0.62 14.17 -4.19
N LEU A 41 0.54 14.73 -3.83
CA LEU A 41 1.50 14.09 -2.92
C LEU A 41 0.87 13.60 -1.60
N PRO A 42 0.09 14.40 -0.85
CA PRO A 42 -0.52 13.92 0.40
C PRO A 42 -1.58 12.83 0.18
N LEU A 43 -2.28 12.82 -0.96
CA LEU A 43 -3.26 11.78 -1.28
C LEU A 43 -2.58 10.45 -1.62
N LEU A 44 -1.47 10.53 -2.37
CA LEU A 44 -0.70 9.35 -2.77
C LEU A 44 0.02 8.71 -1.57
N SER A 45 0.59 9.53 -0.68
CA SER A 45 1.24 9.01 0.54
C SER A 45 0.24 8.29 1.44
N ALA A 46 -0.93 8.89 1.69
CA ALA A 46 -1.99 8.28 2.49
C ALA A 46 -2.46 6.94 1.88
N ALA A 47 -2.73 6.90 0.57
CA ALA A 47 -3.14 5.66 -0.11
C ALA A 47 -2.07 4.56 -0.02
N MET A 48 -0.79 4.91 -0.14
CA MET A 48 0.30 3.94 0.00
C MET A 48 0.45 3.43 1.44
N GLU A 49 0.26 4.29 2.44
CA GLU A 49 0.30 3.91 3.86
C GLU A 49 -0.86 3.00 4.25
N GLU A 50 -2.09 3.33 3.83
CA GLU A 50 -3.27 2.49 4.05
C GLU A 50 -3.07 1.09 3.47
N ARG A 51 -2.51 0.99 2.27
CA ARG A 51 -2.22 -0.31 1.64
C ARG A 51 -1.13 -1.08 2.36
N ARG A 52 -0.08 -0.40 2.84
CA ARG A 52 0.95 -1.04 3.67
C ARG A 52 0.35 -1.58 4.97
N ALA A 53 -0.49 -0.79 5.64
CA ALA A 53 -1.20 -1.20 6.84
C ALA A 53 -2.10 -2.43 6.59
N ALA A 54 -2.91 -2.41 5.53
CA ALA A 54 -3.77 -3.53 5.14
C ALA A 54 -2.96 -4.81 4.88
N LYS A 55 -1.81 -4.71 4.19
CA LYS A 55 -0.92 -5.87 3.96
C LYS A 55 -0.32 -6.42 5.25
N LEU A 56 0.01 -5.57 6.22
CA LEU A 56 0.54 -6.02 7.51
C LEU A 56 -0.52 -6.78 8.31
N VAL A 57 -1.77 -6.30 8.32
CA VAL A 57 -2.90 -6.98 8.96
C VAL A 57 -3.12 -8.37 8.35
N VAL A 58 -3.24 -8.46 7.02
CA VAL A 58 -3.43 -9.74 6.33
C VAL A 58 -2.27 -10.72 6.58
N GLN A 59 -1.04 -10.22 6.65
CA GLN A 59 0.11 -11.06 6.97
C GLN A 59 0.11 -11.55 8.42
N ALA A 60 -0.32 -10.72 9.37
CA ALA A 60 -0.46 -11.11 10.76
C ALA A 60 -1.49 -12.24 10.93
N GLU A 61 -2.64 -12.13 10.26
CA GLU A 61 -3.70 -13.16 10.27
C GLU A 61 -3.23 -14.49 9.67
N LYS A 62 -2.49 -14.44 8.55
CA LYS A 62 -1.90 -15.63 7.92
C LYS A 62 -0.87 -16.31 8.82
N LYS A 63 -0.07 -15.55 9.57
CA LYS A 63 0.91 -16.09 10.51
C LYS A 63 0.24 -16.74 11.72
N ALA A 64 -0.83 -16.14 12.25
CA ALA A 64 -1.58 -16.68 13.37
C ALA A 64 -2.23 -18.03 13.02
N THR A 65 -2.88 -18.11 11.86
CA THR A 65 -3.52 -19.35 11.37
C THR A 65 -2.52 -20.46 11.04
N ALA A 66 -1.38 -20.13 10.41
CA ALA A 66 -0.32 -21.11 10.15
C ALA A 66 0.29 -21.69 11.43
N THR A 67 0.39 -20.88 12.49
CA THR A 67 0.94 -21.31 13.78
C THR A 67 -0.05 -22.22 14.53
N ALA A 68 -1.35 -21.90 14.49
CA ALA A 68 -2.40 -22.75 15.05
C ALA A 68 -2.48 -24.13 14.37
N ALA A 69 -2.37 -24.18 13.04
CA ALA A 69 -2.39 -25.44 12.28
C ALA A 69 -1.17 -26.34 12.56
N ARG A 70 0.00 -25.76 12.85
CA ARG A 70 1.19 -26.54 13.23
C ARG A 70 1.08 -27.11 14.65
N LYS A 71 0.47 -26.37 15.58
CA LYS A 71 0.28 -26.81 16.97
C LYS A 71 -0.72 -27.97 17.07
N SER A 72 -1.80 -27.94 16.29
CA SER A 72 -2.78 -29.04 16.25
C SER A 72 -2.22 -30.30 15.59
N LYS A 73 -1.40 -30.16 14.54
CA LYS A 73 -0.76 -31.30 13.87
C LYS A 73 0.32 -31.98 14.74
N ALA A 74 1.05 -31.19 15.55
CA ALA A 74 2.04 -31.72 16.49
C ALA A 74 1.41 -32.40 17.72
N ALA A 75 0.25 -31.94 18.19
CA ALA A 75 -0.51 -32.60 19.25
C ALA A 75 -1.05 -33.96 18.79
N LYS A 76 -1.62 -34.02 17.59
CA LYS A 76 -2.18 -35.26 17.02
C LYS A 76 -1.13 -36.34 16.72
N ALA A 77 0.13 -35.96 16.47
CA ALA A 77 1.23 -36.89 16.23
C ALA A 77 1.86 -37.46 17.51
N LYS A 78 1.52 -36.93 18.70
CA LYS A 78 1.99 -37.45 20.00
C LYS A 78 1.01 -38.40 20.68
N GLU A 79 -0.22 -38.51 20.17
CA GLU A 79 -1.26 -39.42 20.67
C GLU A 79 -1.45 -40.68 19.81
N SER A 80 -0.59 -40.91 18.82
CA SER A 80 -0.58 -42.10 17.94
C SER A 80 0.65 -42.97 18.16
#